data_AF-A0AA41YUR7-F1
#
_entry.id   AF-A0AA41YUR7-F1
#
_cell.length_a   1.000
_cell.length_b   1.000
_cell.length_c   1.000
_cell.angle_alpha   90.00
_cell.angle_beta   90.00
_cell.angle_gamma   90.00
#
_symmetry.space_group_name_H-M   'P 1'
#
loop_
_entity.id
_entity.type
_entity.pdbx_description
1 polymer ?
#
loop_
_entity_poly.entity_id
_entity_poly.type
_entity_poly.pdbx_seq_one_letter_code
_entity_poly.pdbx_strand_id
1 'polypeptide(L)'
;MTTFDEREHAFENLYVHDQDVRFRVLARRNKALADWAAALVGKTGADAAAYRDDVLAYALSHDGDEMLAQKILEDLRNGQKIVALPDIRAQMDKFMAAALQHEKEG
;
A
#
# COMPACT_ATOMS: atom_id res chain seq x y z
N MET A 1 21.86 30.53 18.11
CA MET A 1 21.13 29.85 17.03
C MET A 1 20.85 30.87 15.97
N THR A 2 21.19 30.56 14.72
CA THR A 2 20.98 31.44 13.59
C THR A 2 19.68 31.07 12.88
N THR A 3 19.08 32.01 12.15
CA THR A 3 17.87 31.79 11.34
C THR A 3 18.06 30.72 10.25
N PHE A 4 19.31 30.37 9.92
CA PHE A 4 19.64 29.30 8.98
C PHE A 4 19.46 27.92 9.62
N ASP A 5 19.95 27.73 10.86
CA ASP A 5 19.79 26.48 11.62
C ASP A 5 18.30 26.16 11.86
N GLU A 6 17.48 27.18 12.14
CA GLU A 6 16.04 27.04 12.34
C GLU A 6 15.30 26.60 11.06
N ARG A 7 15.77 27.03 9.89
CA ARG A 7 15.21 26.62 8.60
C ARG A 7 15.62 25.20 8.24
N GLU A 8 16.89 24.85 8.43
CA GLU A 8 17.41 23.50 8.19
C GLU A 8 16.63 22.45 9.01
N HIS A 9 16.50 22.67 10.31
CA HIS A 9 15.70 21.79 11.16
C HIS A 9 14.21 21.76 10.78
N ALA A 10 13.63 22.87 10.32
CA ALA A 10 12.25 22.89 9.84
C ALA A 10 12.08 22.05 8.55
N PHE A 11 13.04 22.10 7.62
CA PHE A 11 13.02 21.29 6.40
C PHE A 11 13.26 19.80 6.68
N GLU A 12 14.19 19.46 7.57
CA GLU A 12 14.41 18.08 8.01
C GLU A 12 13.16 17.50 8.69
N ASN A 13 12.56 18.24 9.63
CA ASN A 13 11.35 17.80 10.32
C ASN A 13 10.15 17.66 9.37
N LEU A 14 9.99 18.58 8.40
CA LEU A 14 8.96 18.48 7.37
C LEU A 14 9.18 17.24 6.50
N TYR A 15 10.43 16.99 6.07
CA TYR A 15 10.77 15.84 5.25
C TYR A 15 10.53 14.52 5.99
N VAL A 16 10.97 14.42 7.25
CA VAL A 16 10.74 13.23 8.09
C VAL A 16 9.24 12.99 8.28
N HIS A 17 8.49 14.05 8.59
CA HIS A 17 7.03 13.96 8.73
C HIS A 17 6.35 13.48 7.44
N ASP A 18 6.71 14.04 6.29
CA ASP A 18 6.17 13.66 5.00
C ASP A 18 6.50 12.20 4.64
N GLN A 19 7.71 11.74 4.93
CA GLN A 19 8.09 10.34 4.71
C GLN A 19 7.34 9.39 5.64
N ASP A 20 7.19 9.73 6.92
CA ASP A 20 6.46 8.94 7.89
C ASP A 20 4.96 8.82 7.53
N VAL A 21 4.35 9.94 7.14
CA VAL A 21 2.97 9.99 6.63
C VAL A 21 2.83 9.10 5.40
N ARG A 22 3.73 9.25 4.42
CA ARG A 22 3.71 8.44 3.20
C ARG A 22 3.86 6.95 3.51
N PHE A 23 4.76 6.58 4.42
CA PHE A 23 4.96 5.20 4.83
C PHE A 23 3.69 4.60 5.45
N ARG A 24 3.05 5.32 6.39
CA ARG A 24 1.79 4.88 7.02
C ARG A 24 0.66 4.72 6.00
N VAL A 25 0.51 5.69 5.09
CA VAL A 25 -0.51 5.66 4.04
C VAL A 25 -0.30 4.47 3.09
N LEU A 26 0.95 4.25 2.65
CA LEU A 26 1.29 3.12 1.78
C LEU A 26 1.06 1.77 2.47
N ALA A 27 1.48 1.62 3.73
CA ALA A 27 1.24 0.41 4.51
C ALA A 27 -0.27 0.09 4.62
N ARG A 28 -1.08 1.12 4.89
CA ARG A 28 -2.55 0.99 4.97
C ARG A 28 -3.17 0.62 3.63
N ARG A 29 -2.77 1.27 2.54
CA ARG A 29 -3.21 0.94 1.18
C ARG A 29 -2.86 -0.51 0.84
N ASN A 30 -1.62 -0.93 1.08
CA ASN A 30 -1.15 -2.27 0.76
C ASN A 30 -1.90 -3.34 1.53
N LYS A 31 -2.18 -3.11 2.81
CA LYS A 31 -3.00 -4.02 3.61
C LYS A 31 -4.41 -4.16 3.04
N ALA A 32 -5.07 -3.06 2.70
CA ALA A 32 -6.41 -3.08 2.11
C ALA A 32 -6.45 -3.79 0.76
N LEU A 33 -5.44 -3.56 -0.08
CA LEU A 33 -5.27 -4.22 -1.37
C LEU A 33 -5.08 -5.73 -1.21
N ALA A 34 -4.26 -6.15 -0.25
CA ALA A 34 -4.01 -7.55 0.04
C ALA A 34 -5.26 -8.27 0.58
N ASP A 35 -6.03 -7.61 1.46
CA ASP A 35 -7.33 -8.10 1.95
C ASP A 35 -8.32 -8.33 0.81
N TRP A 36 -8.42 -7.36 -0.11
CA TRP A 36 -9.28 -7.46 -1.28
C TRP A 36 -8.88 -8.61 -2.19
N ALA A 37 -7.58 -8.75 -2.49
CA ALA A 37 -7.08 -9.82 -3.32
C ALA A 37 -7.27 -11.21 -2.64
N ALA A 38 -7.06 -11.32 -1.32
CA ALA A 38 -7.32 -12.53 -0.54
C ALA A 38 -8.78 -13.00 -0.68
N ALA A 39 -9.72 -12.05 -0.54
CA ALA A 39 -11.13 -12.32 -0.66
C ALA A 39 -11.50 -12.80 -2.08
N LEU A 40 -10.91 -12.20 -3.12
CA LEU A 40 -11.17 -12.61 -4.51
C LEU A 40 -10.70 -14.03 -4.82
N VAL A 41 -9.51 -14.42 -4.34
CA VAL A 41 -9.01 -15.80 -4.48
C VAL A 41 -9.72 -16.80 -3.55
N GLY A 42 -10.61 -16.32 -2.66
CA GLY A 42 -11.40 -17.17 -1.77
C GLY A 42 -10.64 -17.66 -0.52
N LYS A 43 -9.54 -16.99 -0.15
CA LYS A 43 -8.81 -17.31 1.09
C LYS A 43 -9.53 -16.73 2.30
N THR A 44 -9.54 -17.47 3.40
CA THR A 44 -10.18 -17.05 4.66
C THR A 44 -9.29 -17.41 5.86
N GLY A 45 -9.58 -16.83 7.03
CA GLY A 45 -8.87 -17.16 8.28
C GLY A 45 -7.35 -17.03 8.16
N ALA A 46 -6.63 -18.10 8.52
CA ALA A 46 -5.18 -18.15 8.49
C ALA A 46 -4.61 -17.99 7.07
N ASP A 47 -5.27 -18.53 6.04
CA ASP A 47 -4.80 -18.43 4.66
C ASP A 47 -4.88 -17.00 4.13
N ALA A 48 -5.90 -16.25 4.56
CA ALA A 48 -6.03 -14.82 4.24
C ALA A 48 -4.97 -13.99 4.97
N ALA A 49 -4.63 -14.35 6.22
CA ALA A 49 -3.53 -13.71 6.95
C ALA A 49 -2.18 -13.96 6.27
N ALA A 50 -1.87 -15.22 5.95
CA ALA A 50 -0.63 -15.58 5.26
C ALA A 50 -0.49 -14.90 3.89
N TYR A 51 -1.59 -14.82 3.13
CA TYR A 51 -1.58 -14.10 1.84
C TYR A 51 -1.35 -12.60 2.01
N ARG A 52 -1.94 -11.98 3.03
CA ARG A 52 -1.66 -10.58 3.33
C ARG A 52 -0.20 -10.34 3.63
N ASP A 53 0.39 -11.17 4.48
CA ASP A 53 1.79 -11.03 4.88
C ASP A 53 2.73 -11.19 3.68
N ASP A 54 2.44 -12.13 2.78
CA ASP A 54 3.16 -12.30 1.51
C ASP A 54 3.09 -11.05 0.62
N VAL A 55 1.88 -10.49 0.41
CA VAL A 55 1.69 -9.28 -0.39
C VAL A 55 2.37 -8.07 0.25
N LEU A 56 2.31 -7.93 1.57
CA LEU A 56 2.99 -6.86 2.31
C LEU A 56 4.50 -6.99 2.24
N ALA A 57 5.05 -8.20 2.40
CA ALA A 57 6.48 -8.47 2.28
C ALA A 57 6.96 -8.16 0.86
N TYR A 58 6.19 -8.54 -0.17
CA TYR A 58 6.49 -8.22 -1.55
C TYR A 58 6.52 -6.70 -1.79
N ALA A 59 5.53 -5.97 -1.28
CA ALA A 59 5.43 -4.52 -1.42
C ALA A 59 6.55 -3.75 -0.67
N LEU A 60 7.14 -4.34 0.36
CA LEU A 60 8.32 -3.79 1.05
C LEU A 60 9.63 -4.10 0.32
N SER A 61 9.69 -5.20 -0.42
CA SER A 61 10.92 -5.67 -1.08
C SER A 61 11.07 -5.17 -2.52
N HIS A 62 10.00 -4.63 -3.11
CA HIS A 62 9.98 -4.17 -4.50
C HIS A 62 9.54 -2.73 -4.58
N ASP A 63 10.30 -1.93 -5.31
CA ASP A 63 9.96 -0.54 -5.57
C ASP A 63 8.88 -0.46 -6.64
N GLY A 64 7.71 0.02 -6.23
CA GLY A 64 6.71 0.53 -7.15
C GLY A 64 5.41 -0.26 -7.19
N ASP A 65 4.33 0.50 -7.28
CA ASP A 65 2.95 0.04 -7.29
C ASP A 65 2.64 -0.90 -8.46
N GLU A 66 3.35 -0.73 -9.57
CA GLU A 66 3.16 -1.55 -10.76
C GLU A 66 3.61 -3.00 -10.53
N MET A 67 4.72 -3.22 -9.83
CA MET A 67 5.16 -4.59 -9.51
C MET A 67 4.15 -5.29 -8.60
N LEU A 68 3.61 -4.57 -7.62
CA LEU A 68 2.57 -5.08 -6.74
C LEU A 68 1.29 -5.43 -7.51
N ALA A 69 0.87 -4.58 -8.45
CA ALA A 69 -0.30 -4.82 -9.29
C ALA A 69 -0.11 -6.07 -10.18
N GLN A 70 1.07 -6.27 -10.76
CA GLN A 70 1.40 -7.46 -11.55
C GLN A 70 1.39 -8.73 -10.70
N LYS A 71 1.98 -8.70 -9.50
CA LYS A 71 1.93 -9.85 -8.57
C LYS A 71 0.48 -10.25 -8.26
N ILE A 72 -0.37 -9.28 -7.93
CA ILE A 72 -1.78 -9.56 -7.62
C ILE A 72 -2.52 -10.11 -8.84
N LEU A 73 -2.23 -9.59 -10.04
CA LEU A 73 -2.78 -10.12 -11.28
C LEU A 73 -2.41 -11.59 -11.47
N GLU A 74 -1.14 -11.95 -11.24
CA GLU A 74 -0.66 -13.33 -11.32
C GLU A 74 -1.31 -14.23 -10.27
N ASP A 75 -1.41 -13.78 -9.02
CA ASP A 75 -2.08 -14.52 -7.94
C ASP A 75 -3.55 -14.79 -8.27
N LEU A 76 -4.26 -13.78 -8.79
CA LEU A 76 -5.65 -13.89 -9.22
C LEU A 76 -5.81 -14.85 -10.40
N ARG A 77 -4.91 -14.79 -11.38
CA ARG A 77 -4.89 -15.74 -12.51
C ARG A 77 -4.66 -17.16 -12.05
N ASN A 78 -3.74 -17.38 -11.12
CA ASN A 78 -3.48 -18.69 -10.52
C ASN A 78 -4.70 -19.21 -9.73
N GLY A 79 -5.45 -18.31 -9.09
CA GLY A 79 -6.75 -18.58 -8.48
C GLY A 79 -7.92 -18.70 -9.45
N GLN A 80 -7.67 -18.75 -10.77
CA GLN A 80 -8.66 -18.81 -11.84
C GLN A 80 -9.68 -17.65 -11.82
N LYS A 81 -9.28 -16.49 -11.30
CA LYS A 81 -10.08 -15.26 -11.29
C LYS A 81 -9.74 -14.41 -12.50
N ILE A 82 -10.77 -13.95 -13.20
CA ILE A 82 -10.62 -13.08 -14.36
C ILE A 82 -10.76 -11.63 -13.89
N VAL A 83 -9.63 -10.95 -13.75
CA VAL A 83 -9.55 -9.52 -13.42
C VAL A 83 -8.55 -8.88 -14.38
N ALA A 84 -8.82 -7.67 -14.84
CA ALA A 84 -7.90 -6.93 -15.69
C ALA A 84 -6.96 -6.06 -14.84
N LEU A 85 -5.73 -5.86 -15.31
CA LEU A 85 -4.76 -4.98 -14.65
C LEU A 85 -5.29 -3.55 -14.40
N PRO A 86 -6.05 -2.91 -15.32
CA PRO A 86 -6.67 -1.61 -15.06
C PRO A 86 -7.63 -1.62 -13.86
N ASP A 87 -8.34 -2.73 -13.62
CA ASP A 87 -9.26 -2.84 -12.47
C ASP A 87 -8.48 -2.91 -11.16
N ILE A 88 -7.34 -3.62 -11.16
CA ILE A 88 -6.43 -3.68 -10.00
C ILE A 88 -5.89 -2.29 -9.69
N ARG A 89 -5.43 -1.55 -10.71
CA ARG A 89 -4.94 -0.16 -10.55
C ARG A 89 -6.04 0.76 -10.01
N ALA A 90 -7.24 0.69 -10.57
CA ALA A 90 -8.38 1.46 -10.08
C ALA A 90 -8.71 1.13 -8.61
N GLN A 91 -8.52 -0.13 -8.20
CA GLN A 91 -8.71 -0.54 -6.82
C GLN A 91 -7.59 0.00 -5.91
N MET A 92 -6.34 0.03 -6.38
CA MET A 92 -5.22 0.67 -5.68
C MET A 92 -5.48 2.16 -5.45
N ASP A 93 -5.98 2.88 -6.46
CA ASP A 93 -6.32 4.30 -6.37
C ASP A 93 -7.43 4.55 -5.34
N LYS A 94 -8.47 3.72 -5.33
CA LYS A 94 -9.54 3.78 -4.32
C LYS A 94 -9.00 3.59 -2.91
N PHE A 95 -8.14 2.60 -2.71
CA PHE A 95 -7.54 2.36 -1.40
C PHE A 95 -6.53 3.44 -1.00
N MET A 96 -5.84 4.05 -1.95
CA MET A 96 -4.99 5.21 -1.70
C MET A 96 -5.81 6.39 -1.21
N ALA A 97 -6.91 6.71 -1.89
CA ALA A 97 -7.81 7.79 -1.48
C ALA A 97 -8.38 7.56 -0.07
N ALA A 98 -8.82 6.33 0.23
CA ALA A 98 -9.29 5.96 1.56
C ALA A 98 -8.20 6.05 2.64
N ALA A 99 -6.97 5.63 2.32
CA ALA A 99 -5.84 5.71 3.25
C ALA A 99 -5.44 7.16 3.55
N LEU A 100 -5.42 8.02 2.54
CA LEU A 100 -5.17 9.45 2.70
C LEU A 100 -6.27 10.15 3.50
N GLN A 101 -7.53 9.76 3.33
CA GLN A 101 -8.63 10.30 4.12
C GLN A 101 -8.47 9.93 5.59
N HIS A 102 -8.17 8.66 5.89
CA HIS A 102 -7.96 8.22 7.26
C HIS A 102 -6.78 8.94 7.94
N GLU A 103 -5.70 9.23 7.22
CA GLU A 103 -4.56 9.96 7.78
C GLU A 103 -4.89 11.43 8.10
N LYS A 104 -5.88 12.03 7.43
CA LYS A 104 -6.36 13.38 7.73
C LYS A 104 -7.32 13.44 8.93
N GLU A 105 -7.97 12.32 9.24
CA GLU A 105 -8.97 12.18 10.30
C GLU A 105 -8.38 11.70 11.63
N GLY A 106 -7.16 11.13 11.60
CA GLY A 106 -6.42 10.64 12.78
C GLY A 106 -5.43 11.67 13.31
#